data_AF-A0A848XKQ1-F1
#
_entry.id   AF-A0A848XKQ1-F1
#
_cell.length_a   1.000
_cell.length_b   1.000
_cell.length_c   1.000
_cell.angle_alpha   90.00
_cell.angle_beta   90.00
_cell.angle_gamma   90.00
#
_symmetry.space_group_name_H-M   'P 1'
#
loop_
_entity.id
_entity.type
_entity.pdbx_description
1 polymer ?
#
loop_
_entity_poly.entity_id
_entity_poly.type
_entity_poly.pdbx_seq_one_letter_code
_entity_poly.pdbx_strand_id
1 'polypeptide(L)'
;MTAGMIELVAEVTLVLVLFTDAARINLRTLLDDHILPLRMLIIGMPLVIGLGALSAALALPSIGLLGALLLATILAPTDAALGQSILTDPAVPVRVRQALNVESGLNDGLALPAVVILVALQIEMGDATIPLAVLGGIVLSQLTLGPLVGVSVGALGAWLLRQASARGLSSPGFEGMGTLALSLFAYAAAESVGGNGFIAAFSAGLAFGTLARTRCAPLVEFMETEGRLLTLITFFVFGAAMLPEAVAAVTPPMLVISFISLTVVRMVPIAVSLVGTGVSWPTHLLLGWFGPRGLASILFALLILGEHEVPYRSELLTVTVVTVALSVLLHGATAPFLARRYGAWAARVDGAAEMMPATEMPLRHGEVRR
;
A
#
# COMPACT_ATOMS: atom_id res chain seq x y z
N MET A 1 -15.43 0.99 21.89
CA MET A 1 -14.64 2.16 21.48
C MET A 1 -15.60 3.15 20.83
N THR A 2 -15.47 4.46 21.08
CA THR A 2 -16.24 5.46 20.32
C THR A 2 -15.72 5.54 18.88
N ALA A 3 -16.55 5.94 17.92
CA ALA A 3 -16.16 6.05 16.50
C ALA A 3 -14.89 6.90 16.30
N GLY A 4 -14.81 8.06 16.98
CA GLY A 4 -13.62 8.93 16.92
C GLY A 4 -12.33 8.31 17.47
N MET A 5 -12.40 7.32 18.37
CA MET A 5 -11.19 6.62 18.84
C MET A 5 -10.66 5.63 17.79
N ILE A 6 -11.55 5.06 16.97
CA ILE A 6 -11.17 4.17 15.87
C ILE A 6 -10.52 4.98 14.74
N GLU A 7 -11.08 6.16 14.43
CA GLU A 7 -10.52 7.10 13.45
C GLU A 7 -9.10 7.54 13.85
N LEU A 8 -8.91 8.00 15.10
CA LEU A 8 -7.60 8.44 15.56
C LEU A 8 -6.54 7.33 15.49
N VAL A 9 -6.88 6.11 15.94
CA VAL A 9 -5.96 4.97 15.91
C VAL A 9 -5.56 4.64 14.47
N ALA A 10 -6.49 4.72 13.53
CA ALA A 10 -6.21 4.46 12.14
C ALA A 10 -5.43 5.56 11.45
N GLU A 11 -5.74 6.82 11.72
CA GLU A 11 -5.01 7.97 11.18
C GLU A 11 -3.55 7.87 11.60
N VAL A 12 -3.28 7.68 12.90
CA VAL A 12 -1.93 7.45 13.42
C VAL A 12 -1.29 6.23 12.78
N THR A 13 -2.02 5.11 12.66
CA THR A 13 -1.46 3.90 12.04
C THR A 13 -1.11 4.11 10.57
N LEU A 14 -1.96 4.78 9.81
CA LEU A 14 -1.74 5.06 8.40
C LEU A 14 -0.52 5.96 8.20
N VAL A 15 -0.38 7.02 9.01
CA VAL A 15 0.80 7.89 8.99
C VAL A 15 2.09 7.10 9.23
N LEU A 16 2.09 6.26 10.27
CA LEU A 16 3.26 5.45 10.63
C LEU A 16 3.61 4.42 9.56
N VAL A 17 2.62 3.72 9.02
CA VAL A 17 2.81 2.69 8.00
C VAL A 17 3.31 3.31 6.70
N LEU A 18 2.67 4.39 6.22
CA LEU A 18 3.09 5.08 5.00
C LEU A 18 4.52 5.60 5.09
N PHE A 19 4.89 6.20 6.22
CA PHE A 19 6.26 6.68 6.44
C PHE A 19 7.26 5.51 6.45
N THR A 20 6.94 4.44 7.20
CA THR A 20 7.85 3.29 7.37
C THR A 20 8.05 2.55 6.06
N ASP A 21 6.98 2.33 5.30
CA ASP A 21 7.05 1.73 3.97
C ASP A 21 7.89 2.60 3.02
N ALA A 22 7.66 3.91 3.02
CA ALA A 22 8.39 4.82 2.15
C ALA A 22 9.89 4.90 2.47
N ALA A 23 10.24 4.87 3.75
CA ALA A 23 11.63 4.91 4.22
C ALA A 23 12.45 3.69 3.80
N ARG A 24 11.81 2.57 3.46
CA ARG A 24 12.46 1.34 2.97
C ARG A 24 12.76 1.37 1.48
N ILE A 25 12.08 2.24 0.71
CA ILE A 25 12.18 2.23 -0.74
C ILE A 25 13.61 2.52 -1.20
N ASN A 26 14.12 1.65 -2.08
CA ASN A 26 15.39 1.87 -2.77
C ASN A 26 15.25 2.15 -4.26
N LEU A 27 14.96 3.42 -4.57
CA LEU A 27 14.71 3.86 -5.94
C LEU A 27 15.85 3.54 -6.93
N ARG A 28 17.11 3.53 -6.50
CA ARG A 28 18.24 3.15 -7.37
C ARG A 28 18.24 1.66 -7.67
N THR A 29 18.22 0.82 -6.63
CA THR A 29 18.18 -0.65 -6.79
C THR A 29 16.95 -1.11 -7.56
N LEU A 30 15.82 -0.41 -7.43
CA LEU A 30 14.60 -0.65 -8.21
C LEU A 30 14.77 -0.46 -9.71
N LEU A 31 15.45 0.61 -10.10
CA LEU A 31 15.68 0.94 -11.51
C LEU A 31 16.77 0.07 -12.13
N ASP A 32 17.75 -0.36 -11.34
CA ASP A 32 18.92 -1.09 -11.83
C ASP A 32 18.66 -2.60 -12.01
N ASP A 33 17.93 -3.27 -11.08
CA ASP A 33 17.84 -4.74 -11.03
C ASP A 33 16.41 -5.33 -11.09
N HIS A 34 15.36 -4.50 -11.06
CA HIS A 34 14.00 -4.97 -10.75
C HIS A 34 12.94 -4.62 -11.82
N ILE A 35 13.15 -5.10 -13.05
CA ILE A 35 12.20 -4.90 -14.17
C ILE A 35 10.81 -5.49 -13.92
N LEU A 36 10.68 -6.58 -13.14
CA LEU A 36 9.38 -7.22 -12.87
C LEU A 36 8.45 -6.31 -12.06
N PRO A 37 8.82 -5.87 -10.85
CA PRO A 37 7.94 -4.98 -10.07
C PRO A 37 7.74 -3.63 -10.77
N LEU A 38 8.74 -3.10 -11.48
CA LEU A 38 8.57 -1.86 -12.24
C LEU A 38 7.44 -1.98 -13.27
N ARG A 39 7.38 -3.09 -14.00
CA ARG A 39 6.30 -3.34 -14.97
C ARG A 39 4.96 -3.59 -14.30
N MET A 40 4.95 -4.32 -13.19
CA MET A 40 3.73 -4.53 -12.39
C MET A 40 3.17 -3.20 -11.85
N LEU A 41 4.03 -2.24 -11.49
CA LEU A 41 3.62 -0.92 -11.01
C LEU A 41 3.24 0.05 -12.13
N ILE A 42 4.04 0.17 -13.19
CA ILE A 42 3.81 1.17 -14.26
C ILE A 42 2.71 0.71 -15.22
N ILE A 43 2.60 -0.59 -15.48
CA ILE A 43 1.64 -1.15 -16.44
C ILE A 43 0.52 -1.89 -15.70
N GLY A 44 0.90 -2.79 -14.79
CA GLY A 44 -0.06 -3.64 -14.09
C GLY A 44 -1.06 -2.84 -13.26
N MET A 45 -0.60 -1.98 -12.36
CA MET A 45 -1.46 -1.22 -11.44
C MET A 45 -2.47 -0.31 -12.18
N PRO A 46 -2.10 0.51 -13.18
CA PRO A 46 -3.09 1.26 -13.95
C PRO A 46 -4.12 0.38 -14.66
N LEU A 47 -3.71 -0.79 -15.18
CA LEU A 47 -4.63 -1.75 -15.77
C LEU A 47 -5.54 -2.42 -14.72
N VAL A 48 -5.05 -2.69 -13.51
CA VAL A 48 -5.86 -3.16 -12.36
C VAL A 48 -6.92 -2.11 -12.01
N ILE A 49 -6.52 -0.84 -11.92
CA ILE A 49 -7.44 0.26 -11.62
C ILE A 49 -8.48 0.40 -12.73
N GLY A 50 -8.07 0.41 -14.00
CA GLY A 50 -8.98 0.56 -15.14
C GLY A 50 -9.97 -0.60 -15.26
N LEU A 51 -9.49 -1.84 -15.19
CA LEU A 51 -10.33 -3.04 -15.27
C LEU A 51 -11.21 -3.20 -14.02
N GLY A 52 -10.70 -2.85 -12.85
CA GLY A 52 -11.46 -2.80 -11.61
C GLY A 52 -12.58 -1.78 -11.67
N ALA A 53 -12.31 -0.58 -12.19
CA ALA A 53 -13.29 0.48 -12.35
C ALA A 53 -14.38 0.09 -13.35
N LEU A 54 -13.99 -0.55 -14.46
CA LEU A 54 -14.96 -1.09 -15.42
C LEU A 54 -15.85 -2.16 -14.77
N SER A 55 -15.24 -3.10 -14.04
CA SER A 55 -15.98 -4.16 -13.34
C SER A 55 -16.94 -3.59 -12.30
N ALA A 56 -16.53 -2.53 -11.59
CA ALA A 56 -17.34 -1.81 -10.61
C ALA A 56 -18.49 -1.04 -11.24
N ALA A 57 -18.24 -0.30 -12.32
CA ALA A 57 -19.28 0.45 -13.02
C ALA A 57 -20.35 -0.48 -13.61
N LEU A 58 -19.96 -1.68 -14.06
CA LEU A 58 -20.89 -2.68 -14.61
C LEU A 58 -21.69 -3.40 -13.52
N ALA A 59 -21.05 -3.78 -12.41
CA ALA A 59 -21.70 -4.54 -11.34
C ALA A 59 -22.53 -3.67 -10.39
N LEU A 60 -22.14 -2.41 -10.20
CA LEU A 60 -22.77 -1.43 -9.33
C LEU A 60 -23.00 -0.12 -10.09
N PRO A 61 -23.98 -0.05 -11.02
CA PRO A 61 -24.21 1.17 -11.80
C PRO A 61 -24.55 2.40 -10.94
N SER A 62 -25.06 2.18 -9.72
CA SER A 62 -25.42 3.24 -8.77
C SER A 62 -24.24 4.11 -8.35
N ILE A 63 -23.03 3.54 -8.18
CA ILE A 63 -21.89 4.31 -7.63
C ILE A 63 -21.26 5.28 -8.64
N GLY A 64 -21.68 5.20 -9.91
CA GLY A 64 -21.14 6.02 -11.00
C GLY A 64 -19.70 5.69 -11.37
N LEU A 65 -19.18 6.34 -12.41
CA LEU A 65 -17.82 6.10 -12.90
C LEU A 65 -16.75 6.53 -11.89
N LEU A 66 -16.96 7.67 -11.21
CA LEU A 66 -15.99 8.20 -10.26
C LEU A 66 -15.93 7.35 -8.99
N GLY A 67 -17.07 6.91 -8.46
CA GLY A 67 -17.12 5.95 -7.34
C GLY A 67 -16.52 4.60 -7.71
N ALA A 68 -16.74 4.11 -8.94
CA ALA A 68 -16.12 2.89 -9.44
C ALA A 68 -14.59 3.02 -9.57
N LEU A 69 -14.10 4.17 -10.04
CA LEU A 69 -12.67 4.45 -10.12
C LEU A 69 -12.03 4.59 -8.73
N LEU A 70 -12.71 5.24 -7.80
CA LEU A 70 -12.31 5.33 -6.40
C LEU A 70 -12.19 3.95 -5.77
N LEU A 71 -13.24 3.12 -5.89
CA LEU A 71 -13.25 1.74 -5.39
C LEU A 71 -12.08 0.92 -5.95
N ALA A 72 -11.87 0.98 -7.26
CA ALA A 72 -10.78 0.26 -7.91
C ALA A 72 -9.41 0.74 -7.44
N THR A 73 -9.25 2.04 -7.18
CA THR A 73 -8.01 2.63 -6.68
C THR A 73 -7.73 2.24 -5.23
N ILE A 74 -8.75 2.23 -4.36
CA ILE A 74 -8.62 1.75 -2.96
C ILE A 74 -8.25 0.28 -2.91
N LEU A 75 -8.81 -0.50 -3.84
CA LEU A 75 -8.53 -1.92 -3.96
C LEU A 75 -7.25 -2.19 -4.75
N ALA A 76 -6.57 -1.23 -5.36
CA ALA A 76 -5.38 -1.48 -6.19
C ALA A 76 -4.11 -1.89 -5.41
N PRO A 77 -3.81 -1.32 -4.22
CA PRO A 77 -2.68 -1.72 -3.42
C PRO A 77 -2.79 -3.17 -2.92
N THR A 78 -1.64 -3.71 -2.57
CA THR A 78 -1.44 -5.10 -2.14
C THR A 78 -0.50 -5.13 -0.95
N ASP A 79 -0.69 -6.11 -0.07
CA ASP A 79 -0.05 -6.21 1.22
C ASP A 79 0.75 -7.51 1.38
N ALA A 80 2.07 -7.40 1.24
CA ALA A 80 3.05 -8.47 1.41
C ALA A 80 2.92 -9.20 2.75
N ALA A 81 2.40 -8.56 3.80
CA ALA A 81 2.20 -9.18 5.11
C ALA A 81 1.37 -10.47 5.03
N LEU A 82 0.32 -10.45 4.19
CA LEU A 82 -0.57 -11.58 3.98
C LEU A 82 0.04 -12.66 3.09
N GLY A 83 1.08 -12.32 2.32
CA GLY A 83 1.84 -13.21 1.45
C GLY A 83 3.17 -13.70 2.05
N GLN A 84 3.41 -13.48 3.34
CA GLN A 84 4.76 -13.64 3.92
C GLN A 84 5.35 -15.03 3.72
N SER A 85 4.53 -16.08 3.75
CA SER A 85 4.98 -17.46 3.51
C SER A 85 5.57 -17.69 2.12
N ILE A 86 5.37 -16.80 1.15
CA ILE A 86 6.03 -16.85 -0.17
C ILE A 86 7.32 -16.05 -0.17
N LEU A 87 7.32 -14.92 0.55
CA LEU A 87 8.46 -14.02 0.64
C LEU A 87 9.60 -14.60 1.48
N THR A 88 9.29 -15.50 2.41
CA THR A 88 10.28 -16.16 3.27
C THR A 88 10.65 -17.57 2.81
N ASP A 89 9.88 -18.19 1.90
CA ASP A 89 10.17 -19.54 1.43
C ASP A 89 11.42 -19.55 0.53
N PRO A 90 12.52 -20.21 0.96
CA PRO A 90 13.76 -20.24 0.19
C PRO A 90 13.61 -20.99 -1.14
N ALA A 91 12.59 -21.84 -1.31
CA ALA A 91 12.32 -22.54 -2.54
C ALA A 91 11.75 -21.63 -3.64
N VAL A 92 11.18 -20.47 -3.28
CA VAL A 92 10.71 -19.46 -4.25
C VAL A 92 11.91 -18.61 -4.67
N PRO A 93 12.21 -18.41 -5.97
CA PRO A 93 13.38 -17.66 -6.42
C PRO A 93 13.37 -16.21 -5.92
N VAL A 94 14.56 -15.71 -5.55
CA VAL A 94 14.76 -14.35 -5.00
C VAL A 94 14.10 -13.29 -5.87
N ARG A 95 14.27 -13.36 -7.19
CA ARG A 95 13.71 -12.39 -8.15
C ARG A 95 12.18 -12.28 -8.05
N VAL A 96 11.49 -13.39 -7.78
CA VAL A 96 10.03 -13.44 -7.63
C VAL A 96 9.61 -12.91 -6.27
N ARG A 97 10.30 -13.30 -5.19
CA ARG A 97 10.04 -12.78 -3.84
C ARG A 97 10.22 -11.26 -3.80
N GLN A 98 11.29 -10.77 -4.42
CA GLN A 98 11.58 -9.34 -4.47
C GLN A 98 10.59 -8.57 -5.35
N ALA A 99 10.08 -9.16 -6.44
CA ALA A 99 9.02 -8.51 -7.22
C ALA A 99 7.78 -8.23 -6.36
N LEU A 100 7.33 -9.21 -5.57
CA LEU A 100 6.18 -9.05 -4.68
C LEU A 100 6.46 -8.10 -3.51
N ASN A 101 7.64 -8.20 -2.89
CA ASN A 101 8.04 -7.33 -1.78
C ASN A 101 8.10 -5.86 -2.21
N VAL A 102 8.70 -5.59 -3.39
CA VAL A 102 8.80 -4.26 -3.96
C VAL A 102 7.45 -3.70 -4.36
N GLU A 103 6.64 -4.49 -5.07
CA GLU A 103 5.32 -4.06 -5.49
C GLU A 103 4.50 -3.59 -4.29
N SER A 104 4.47 -4.42 -3.24
CA SER A 104 3.77 -4.12 -1.99
C SER A 104 4.34 -2.93 -1.21
N GLY A 105 5.61 -2.59 -1.37
CA GLY A 105 6.21 -1.44 -0.69
C GLY A 105 5.95 -0.10 -1.40
N LEU A 106 5.67 -0.15 -2.71
CA LEU A 106 5.51 1.06 -3.54
C LEU A 106 4.06 1.38 -3.87
N ASN A 107 3.23 0.37 -4.06
CA ASN A 107 1.85 0.52 -4.51
C ASN A 107 1.00 1.38 -3.56
N ASP A 108 1.15 1.25 -2.23
CA ASP A 108 0.41 2.00 -1.22
C ASP A 108 0.65 3.51 -1.40
N GLY A 109 1.92 3.89 -1.53
CA GLY A 109 2.35 5.26 -1.80
C GLY A 109 1.93 5.81 -3.17
N LEU A 110 1.91 4.96 -4.20
CA LEU A 110 1.49 5.36 -5.54
C LEU A 110 -0.04 5.48 -5.66
N ALA A 111 -0.80 4.69 -4.90
CA ALA A 111 -2.25 4.73 -4.91
C ALA A 111 -2.80 5.90 -4.10
N LEU A 112 -2.16 6.25 -2.97
CA LEU A 112 -2.65 7.27 -2.04
C LEU A 112 -2.98 8.61 -2.73
N PRO A 113 -2.10 9.22 -3.56
CA PRO A 113 -2.45 10.46 -4.25
C PRO A 113 -3.70 10.33 -5.13
N ALA A 114 -3.84 9.19 -5.83
CA ALA A 114 -5.02 8.94 -6.64
C ALA A 114 -6.28 8.79 -5.77
N VAL A 115 -6.21 8.10 -4.62
CA VAL A 115 -7.33 8.01 -3.67
C VAL A 115 -7.72 9.40 -3.17
N VAL A 116 -6.77 10.21 -2.71
CA VAL A 116 -7.03 11.57 -2.20
C VAL A 116 -7.71 12.44 -3.26
N ILE A 117 -7.20 12.43 -4.49
CA ILE A 117 -7.80 13.18 -5.60
C ILE A 117 -9.22 12.68 -5.86
N LEU A 118 -9.43 11.37 -5.95
CA LEU A 118 -10.73 10.80 -6.27
C LEU A 118 -11.76 11.06 -5.17
N VAL A 119 -11.36 11.02 -3.90
CA VAL A 119 -12.20 11.41 -2.77
C VAL A 119 -12.57 12.89 -2.86
N ALA A 120 -11.60 13.78 -3.09
CA ALA A 120 -11.86 15.21 -3.24
C ALA A 120 -12.81 15.48 -4.42
N LEU A 121 -12.57 14.87 -5.58
CA LEU A 121 -13.46 14.98 -6.74
C LEU A 121 -14.88 14.46 -6.42
N GLN A 122 -14.99 13.37 -5.66
CA GLN A 122 -16.27 12.72 -5.37
C GLN A 122 -17.13 13.54 -4.38
N ILE A 123 -16.49 14.22 -3.42
CA ILE A 123 -17.14 15.17 -2.50
C ILE A 123 -17.66 16.37 -3.31
N GLU A 124 -16.80 16.96 -4.14
CA GLU A 124 -17.11 18.22 -4.83
C GLU A 124 -18.08 18.02 -6.02
N MET A 125 -18.08 16.86 -6.67
CA MET A 125 -19.08 16.54 -7.70
C MET A 125 -20.50 16.34 -7.14
N GLY A 126 -20.65 16.16 -5.82
CA GLY A 126 -21.94 16.25 -5.13
C GLY A 126 -22.50 17.67 -5.10
N ASP A 127 -21.64 18.68 -5.24
CA ASP A 127 -21.97 20.10 -5.22
C ASP A 127 -21.72 20.72 -6.61
N ALA A 128 -22.74 20.74 -7.47
CA ALA A 128 -22.66 21.12 -8.89
C ALA A 128 -22.29 22.61 -9.16
N THR A 129 -21.77 23.34 -8.18
CA THR A 129 -21.51 24.78 -8.20
C THR A 129 -20.04 25.17 -8.23
N ILE A 130 -19.09 24.23 -8.10
CA ILE A 130 -17.66 24.55 -8.01
C ILE A 130 -16.99 24.59 -9.39
N PRO A 131 -16.34 25.70 -9.78
CA PRO A 131 -15.64 25.80 -11.05
C PRO A 131 -14.46 24.81 -11.12
N LEU A 132 -14.26 24.18 -12.28
CA LEU A 132 -13.15 23.24 -12.55
C LEU A 132 -11.76 23.82 -12.23
N ALA A 133 -11.59 25.14 -12.33
CA ALA A 133 -10.36 25.84 -11.97
C ALA A 133 -10.06 25.83 -10.46
N VAL A 134 -11.10 25.88 -9.61
CA VAL A 134 -10.96 25.80 -8.14
C VAL A 134 -10.59 24.38 -7.74
N LEU A 135 -11.23 23.37 -8.37
CA LEU A 135 -10.92 21.96 -8.20
C LEU A 135 -9.47 21.64 -8.58
N GLY A 136 -9.00 22.20 -9.71
CA GLY A 136 -7.60 22.12 -10.13
C GLY A 136 -6.64 22.77 -9.14
N GLY A 137 -7.02 23.89 -8.53
CA GLY A 137 -6.24 24.57 -7.49
C GLY A 137 -6.11 23.76 -6.20
N ILE A 138 -7.19 23.15 -5.73
CA ILE A 138 -7.22 22.28 -4.53
C ILE A 138 -6.40 21.01 -4.78
N VAL A 139 -6.60 20.34 -5.92
CA VAL A 139 -5.83 19.14 -6.26
C VAL A 139 -4.34 19.48 -6.38
N LEU A 140 -4.01 20.60 -7.01
CA LEU A 140 -2.63 21.06 -7.13
C LEU A 140 -2.03 21.36 -5.76
N SER A 141 -2.72 22.07 -4.87
CA SER A 141 -2.20 22.38 -3.54
C SER A 141 -1.98 21.12 -2.70
N GLN A 142 -2.92 20.18 -2.72
CA GLN A 142 -2.82 18.90 -2.01
C GLN A 142 -1.65 18.05 -2.53
N LEU A 143 -1.42 18.04 -3.86
CA LEU A 143 -0.32 17.32 -4.50
C LEU A 143 1.04 18.02 -4.43
N THR A 144 1.10 19.33 -4.22
CA THR A 144 2.37 20.05 -4.14
C THR A 144 2.81 20.32 -2.71
N LEU A 145 1.92 20.82 -1.85
CA LEU A 145 2.29 21.25 -0.50
C LEU A 145 2.62 20.06 0.39
N GLY A 146 1.83 18.98 0.33
CA GLY A 146 2.09 17.75 1.07
C GLY A 146 3.50 17.19 0.82
N PRO A 147 3.86 16.86 -0.45
CA PRO A 147 5.21 16.40 -0.77
C PRO A 147 6.31 17.40 -0.44
N LEU A 148 6.12 18.69 -0.69
CA LEU A 148 7.15 19.70 -0.39
C LEU A 148 7.45 19.77 1.12
N VAL A 149 6.41 19.82 1.95
CA VAL A 149 6.55 19.79 3.41
C VAL A 149 7.16 18.47 3.85
N GLY A 150 6.62 17.35 3.35
CA GLY A 150 7.10 16.01 3.68
C GLY A 150 8.59 15.82 3.37
N VAL A 151 9.04 16.12 2.15
CA VAL A 151 10.45 16.04 1.76
C VAL A 151 11.32 16.95 2.63
N SER A 152 10.87 18.19 2.89
CA SER A 152 11.61 19.14 3.72
C SER A 152 11.78 18.64 5.15
N VAL A 153 10.69 18.17 5.76
CA VAL A 153 10.67 17.61 7.12
C VAL A 153 11.50 16.34 7.19
N GLY A 154 11.31 15.40 6.26
CA GLY A 154 12.06 14.15 6.20
C GLY A 154 13.56 14.35 6.02
N ALA A 155 13.95 15.27 5.13
CA ALA A 155 15.35 15.60 4.88
C ALA A 155 16.01 16.30 6.07
N LEU A 156 15.30 17.26 6.68
CA LEU A 156 15.77 17.97 7.86
C LEU A 156 15.88 17.02 9.06
N GLY A 157 14.87 16.17 9.29
CA GLY A 157 14.86 15.17 10.35
C GLY A 157 16.00 14.16 10.20
N ALA A 158 16.23 13.66 8.98
CA ALA A 158 17.38 12.82 8.68
C ALA A 158 18.71 13.53 8.98
N TRP A 159 18.84 14.81 8.60
CA TRP A 159 20.04 15.59 8.88
C TRP A 159 20.25 15.81 10.39
N LEU A 160 19.21 16.19 11.14
CA LEU A 160 19.27 16.41 12.57
C LEU A 160 19.65 15.13 13.33
N LEU A 161 19.03 13.99 13.02
CA LEU A 161 19.36 12.71 13.64
C LEU A 161 20.81 12.29 13.33
N ARG A 162 21.26 12.45 12.08
CA ARG A 162 22.66 12.18 11.73
C ARG A 162 23.63 13.04 12.54
N GLN A 163 23.33 14.32 12.75
CA GLN A 163 24.18 15.22 13.51
C GLN A 163 24.17 14.90 15.01
N ALA A 164 23.00 14.60 15.59
CA ALA A 164 22.88 14.20 16.98
C ALA A 164 23.67 12.92 17.26
N SER A 165 23.51 11.91 16.39
CA SER A 165 24.21 10.63 16.47
C SER A 165 25.72 10.79 16.30
N ALA A 166 26.18 11.55 15.30
CA ALA A 166 27.60 11.81 15.07
C ALA A 166 28.29 12.54 16.23
N ARG A 167 27.53 13.29 17.02
CA ARG A 167 28.00 13.99 18.23
C ARG A 167 27.80 13.20 19.52
N GLY A 168 27.28 11.98 19.46
CA GLY A 168 26.97 11.15 20.64
C GLY A 168 25.89 11.75 21.54
N LEU A 169 24.99 12.57 20.99
CA LEU A 169 23.91 13.24 21.74
C LEU A 169 22.64 12.39 21.85
N SER A 170 22.56 11.26 21.16
CA SER A 170 21.39 10.38 21.15
C SER A 170 21.79 8.92 21.22
N SER A 171 20.87 8.07 21.67
CA SER A 171 21.01 6.61 21.68
C SER A 171 20.07 5.99 20.65
N PRO A 172 20.34 4.75 20.18
CA PRO A 172 19.51 4.11 19.15
C PRO A 172 18.01 4.06 19.47
N GLY A 173 17.65 3.87 20.74
CA GLY A 173 16.23 3.88 21.17
C GLY A 173 15.56 5.25 20.99
N PHE A 174 16.25 6.34 21.34
CA PHE A 174 15.73 7.70 21.16
C PHE A 174 15.70 8.12 19.70
N GLU A 175 16.64 7.65 18.88
CA GLU A 175 16.61 7.87 17.44
C GLU A 175 15.38 7.19 16.79
N GLY A 176 14.97 6.01 17.28
CA GLY A 176 13.77 5.30 16.82
C GLY A 176 12.49 6.06 17.16
N MET A 177 12.37 6.51 18.42
CA MET A 177 11.28 7.39 18.85
C MET A 177 11.24 8.70 18.07
N GLY A 178 12.41 9.29 17.80
CA GLY A 178 12.53 10.50 16.99
C GLY A 178 12.02 10.31 15.56
N THR A 179 12.19 9.12 14.98
CA THR A 179 11.68 8.80 13.64
C THR A 179 10.16 8.65 13.62
N LEU A 180 9.57 8.02 14.64
CA LEU A 180 8.11 7.99 14.82
C LEU A 180 7.55 9.41 14.98
N ALA A 181 8.16 10.23 15.84
CA ALA A 181 7.76 11.62 16.02
C ALA A 181 7.87 12.43 14.72
N LEU A 182 8.91 12.18 13.91
CA LEU A 182 9.11 12.85 12.62
C LEU A 182 7.97 12.56 11.64
N SER A 183 7.45 11.33 11.61
CA SER A 183 6.34 10.96 10.73
C SER A 183 5.04 11.69 11.09
N LEU A 184 4.69 11.75 12.38
CA LEU A 184 3.53 12.49 12.89
C LEU A 184 3.72 14.00 12.71
N PHE A 185 4.94 14.49 12.89
CA PHE A 185 5.26 15.90 12.66
C PHE A 185 5.12 16.28 11.19
N ALA A 186 5.57 15.43 10.26
CA ALA A 186 5.38 15.66 8.81
C ALA A 186 3.90 15.75 8.44
N TYR A 187 3.07 14.87 9.02
CA TYR A 187 1.61 14.91 8.87
C TYR A 187 1.03 16.23 9.36
N ALA A 188 1.25 16.57 10.63
CA ALA A 188 0.70 17.77 11.26
C ALA A 188 1.21 19.07 10.60
N ALA A 189 2.47 19.11 10.18
CA ALA A 189 3.05 20.25 9.50
C ALA A 189 2.38 20.50 8.14
N ALA A 190 2.09 19.45 7.37
CA ALA A 190 1.42 19.60 6.08
C ALA A 190 -0.03 20.06 6.24
N GLU A 191 -0.77 19.45 7.18
CA GLU A 191 -2.14 19.86 7.51
C GLU A 191 -2.20 21.36 7.90
N SER A 192 -1.22 21.84 8.68
CA SER A 192 -1.16 23.25 9.11
C SER A 192 -0.99 24.27 7.97
N VAL A 193 -0.51 23.84 6.80
CA VAL A 193 -0.35 24.69 5.60
C VAL A 193 -1.32 24.34 4.48
N GLY A 194 -2.33 23.49 4.76
CA GLY A 194 -3.34 23.04 3.80
C GLY A 194 -2.84 22.03 2.76
N GLY A 195 -1.75 21.33 3.05
CA GLY A 195 -1.30 20.17 2.29
C GLY A 195 -1.78 18.86 2.90
N ASN A 196 -1.82 17.78 2.11
CA ASN A 196 -2.28 16.49 2.60
C ASN A 196 -1.26 15.86 3.55
N GLY A 197 -1.65 15.63 4.81
CA GLY A 197 -0.78 15.03 5.82
C GLY A 197 -0.27 13.63 5.47
N PHE A 198 -1.10 12.78 4.86
CA PHE A 198 -0.69 11.41 4.51
C PHE A 198 0.34 11.39 3.38
N ILE A 199 0.15 12.21 2.35
CA ILE A 199 1.13 12.37 1.26
C ILE A 199 2.44 12.95 1.82
N ALA A 200 2.37 13.86 2.78
CA ALA A 200 3.54 14.41 3.46
C ALA A 200 4.30 13.35 4.27
N ALA A 201 3.59 12.50 5.03
CA ALA A 201 4.20 11.41 5.78
C ALA A 201 4.92 10.40 4.86
N PHE A 202 4.28 10.01 3.75
CA PHE A 202 4.90 9.17 2.73
C PHE A 202 6.16 9.82 2.13
N SER A 203 6.06 11.08 1.72
CA SER A 203 7.17 11.82 1.12
C SER A 203 8.33 12.05 2.10
N ALA A 204 8.02 12.27 3.37
CA ALA A 204 8.98 12.38 4.46
C ALA A 204 9.73 11.07 4.67
N GLY A 205 9.02 9.93 4.67
CA GLY A 205 9.64 8.61 4.75
C GLY A 205 10.62 8.38 3.59
N LEU A 206 10.21 8.68 2.35
CA LEU A 206 11.08 8.53 1.17
C LEU A 206 12.35 9.39 1.25
N ALA A 207 12.21 10.67 1.63
CA ALA A 207 13.35 11.57 1.83
C ALA A 207 14.26 11.09 2.99
N PHE A 208 13.65 10.65 4.09
CA PHE A 208 14.36 10.13 5.25
C PHE A 208 15.18 8.89 4.90
N GLY A 209 14.57 7.89 4.27
CA GLY A 209 15.19 6.63 3.88
C GLY A 209 16.36 6.80 2.90
N THR A 210 16.26 7.77 1.99
CA THR A 210 17.34 8.08 1.04
C THR A 210 18.53 8.78 1.71
N LEU A 211 18.28 9.68 2.68
CA LEU A 211 19.31 10.50 3.32
C LEU A 211 19.91 9.88 4.59
N ALA A 212 19.21 8.98 5.28
CA ALA A 212 19.65 8.36 6.55
C ALA A 212 20.20 6.92 6.40
N ARG A 213 20.34 6.46 5.15
CA ARG A 213 20.45 5.05 4.75
C ARG A 213 21.56 4.22 5.42
N THR A 214 22.74 4.78 5.62
CA THR A 214 23.93 4.02 6.07
C THR A 214 24.08 3.89 7.57
N ARG A 215 23.24 4.56 8.37
CA ARG A 215 23.36 4.57 9.85
C ARG A 215 22.05 4.25 10.60
N CYS A 216 20.91 4.32 9.93
CA CYS A 216 19.59 4.18 10.55
C CYS A 216 18.86 2.87 10.24
N ALA A 217 19.53 1.87 9.65
CA ALA A 217 18.94 0.54 9.44
C ALA A 217 18.33 -0.08 10.72
N PRO A 218 18.95 0.03 11.91
CA PRO A 218 18.34 -0.44 13.17
C PRO A 218 17.08 0.33 13.57
N LEU A 219 16.93 1.59 13.14
CA LEU A 219 15.77 2.42 13.45
C LEU A 219 14.55 2.01 12.62
N VAL A 220 14.80 1.68 11.35
CA VAL A 220 13.77 1.14 10.45
C VAL A 220 13.31 -0.24 10.94
N GLU A 221 14.22 -1.05 11.48
CA GLU A 221 13.91 -2.36 12.10
C GLU A 221 13.09 -2.23 13.40
N PHE A 222 13.38 -1.22 14.23
CA PHE A 222 12.55 -0.89 15.39
C PHE A 222 11.13 -0.48 14.97
N MET A 223 11.01 0.39 13.97
CA MET A 223 9.71 0.79 13.42
C MET A 223 8.95 -0.36 12.76
N GLU A 224 9.65 -1.36 12.22
CA GLU A 224 9.03 -2.56 11.66
C GLU A 224 8.37 -3.41 12.74
N THR A 225 9.04 -3.61 13.87
CA THR A 225 8.50 -4.41 14.98
C THR A 225 7.26 -3.74 15.58
N GLU A 226 7.33 -2.43 15.83
CA GLU A 226 6.18 -1.64 16.32
C GLU A 226 5.07 -1.53 15.27
N GLY A 227 5.43 -1.30 14.00
CA GLY A 227 4.50 -1.22 12.88
C GLY A 227 3.75 -2.52 12.64
N ARG A 228 4.37 -3.67 12.90
CA ARG A 228 3.71 -4.98 12.84
C ARG A 228 2.65 -5.12 13.92
N LEU A 229 2.96 -4.72 15.15
CA LEU A 229 1.99 -4.75 16.23
C LEU A 229 0.80 -3.83 15.91
N LEU A 230 1.06 -2.61 15.43
CA LEU A 230 0.01 -1.67 15.00
C LEU A 230 -0.82 -2.23 13.84
N THR A 231 -0.19 -2.89 12.87
CA THR A 231 -0.87 -3.53 11.74
C THR A 231 -1.81 -4.63 12.24
N LEU A 232 -1.34 -5.50 13.14
CA LEU A 232 -2.16 -6.58 13.72
C LEU A 232 -3.32 -6.02 14.56
N ILE A 233 -3.06 -5.01 15.40
CA ILE A 233 -4.09 -4.31 16.18
C ILE A 233 -5.11 -3.69 15.24
N THR A 234 -4.67 -3.06 14.15
CA THR A 234 -5.55 -2.43 13.16
C THR A 234 -6.41 -3.47 12.46
N PHE A 235 -5.84 -4.55 11.91
CA PHE A 235 -6.63 -5.65 11.35
C PHE A 235 -7.65 -6.22 12.35
N PHE A 236 -7.27 -6.38 13.62
CA PHE A 236 -8.16 -6.87 14.66
C PHE A 236 -9.30 -5.90 14.96
N VAL A 237 -8.99 -4.63 15.22
CA VAL A 237 -9.98 -3.58 15.56
C VAL A 237 -10.92 -3.34 14.37
N PHE A 238 -10.38 -3.19 13.16
CA PHE A 238 -11.18 -2.98 11.95
C PHE A 238 -11.99 -4.20 11.55
N GLY A 239 -11.40 -5.39 11.64
CA GLY A 239 -12.13 -6.63 11.43
C GLY A 239 -13.28 -6.77 12.41
N ALA A 240 -13.07 -6.48 13.69
CA ALA A 240 -14.12 -6.57 14.71
C ALA A 240 -15.21 -5.49 14.53
N ALA A 241 -14.83 -4.27 14.14
CA ALA A 241 -15.75 -3.15 14.01
C ALA A 241 -16.54 -3.16 12.68
N MET A 242 -15.88 -3.40 11.55
CA MET A 242 -16.48 -3.18 10.23
C MET A 242 -16.98 -4.46 9.56
N LEU A 243 -16.37 -5.61 9.83
CA LEU A 243 -16.74 -6.84 9.13
C LEU A 243 -18.19 -7.30 9.40
N PRO A 244 -18.73 -7.23 10.64
CA PRO A 244 -20.10 -7.64 10.90
C PRO A 244 -21.12 -6.81 10.10
N GLU A 245 -20.94 -5.50 10.06
CA GLU A 245 -21.78 -4.58 9.30
C GLU A 245 -21.66 -4.82 7.80
N ALA A 246 -20.43 -4.99 7.29
CA ALA A 246 -20.19 -5.27 5.88
C ALA A 246 -20.81 -6.61 5.44
N VAL A 247 -20.73 -7.66 6.28
CA VAL A 247 -21.37 -8.96 6.01
C VAL A 247 -22.90 -8.85 6.04
N ALA A 248 -23.47 -8.01 6.90
CA ALA A 248 -24.91 -7.78 6.92
C ALA A 248 -25.40 -6.97 5.71
N ALA A 249 -24.58 -6.04 5.21
CA ALA A 249 -24.91 -5.16 4.09
C ALA A 249 -24.56 -5.73 2.71
N VAL A 250 -23.74 -6.79 2.64
CA VAL A 250 -23.23 -7.30 1.35
C VAL A 250 -24.35 -7.84 0.47
N THR A 251 -24.38 -7.35 -0.76
CA THR A 251 -25.29 -7.87 -1.79
C THR A 251 -24.55 -8.85 -2.72
N PRO A 252 -25.26 -9.74 -3.44
CA PRO A 252 -24.62 -10.65 -4.38
C PRO A 252 -23.71 -9.96 -5.42
N PRO A 253 -24.07 -8.79 -6.02
CA PRO A 253 -23.15 -8.06 -6.90
C PRO A 253 -21.87 -7.60 -6.21
N MET A 254 -21.96 -7.13 -4.96
CA MET A 254 -20.80 -6.73 -4.15
C MET A 254 -19.87 -7.91 -3.85
N LEU A 255 -20.43 -9.08 -3.59
CA LEU A 255 -19.65 -10.30 -3.37
C LEU A 255 -18.94 -10.75 -4.65
N VAL A 256 -19.66 -10.73 -5.78
CA VAL A 256 -19.11 -11.09 -7.10
C VAL A 256 -17.96 -10.17 -7.47
N ILE A 257 -18.12 -8.86 -7.33
CA ILE A 257 -17.03 -7.93 -7.65
C ILE A 257 -15.85 -8.07 -6.69
N SER A 258 -16.08 -8.32 -5.40
CA SER A 258 -15.00 -8.58 -4.44
C SER A 258 -14.17 -9.78 -4.88
N PHE A 259 -14.82 -10.87 -5.33
CA PHE A 259 -14.12 -12.05 -5.84
C PHE A 259 -13.41 -11.79 -7.18
N ILE A 260 -14.07 -11.08 -8.12
CA ILE A 260 -13.49 -10.71 -9.42
C ILE A 260 -12.27 -9.79 -9.24
N SER A 261 -12.31 -8.89 -8.25
CA SER A 261 -11.22 -7.98 -7.87
C SER A 261 -9.93 -8.72 -7.50
N LEU A 262 -10.06 -9.84 -6.78
CA LEU A 262 -8.94 -10.68 -6.36
C LEU A 262 -8.44 -11.63 -7.45
N THR A 263 -9.31 -11.95 -8.41
CA THR A 263 -9.01 -12.93 -9.46
C THR A 263 -8.72 -12.25 -10.79
N VAL A 264 -9.73 -12.03 -11.62
CA VAL A 264 -9.56 -11.54 -12.99
C VAL A 264 -8.92 -10.15 -13.02
N VAL A 265 -9.41 -9.22 -12.20
CA VAL A 265 -8.94 -7.83 -12.15
C VAL A 265 -7.49 -7.73 -11.69
N ARG A 266 -7.02 -8.69 -10.90
CA ARG A 266 -5.62 -8.75 -10.48
C ARG A 266 -4.78 -9.56 -11.47
N MET A 267 -5.16 -10.80 -11.75
CA MET A 267 -4.34 -11.75 -12.50
C MET A 267 -4.14 -11.34 -13.96
N VAL A 268 -5.16 -10.80 -14.63
CA VAL A 268 -5.07 -10.46 -16.06
C VAL A 268 -4.14 -9.24 -16.27
N PRO A 269 -4.34 -8.09 -15.62
CA PRO A 269 -3.42 -6.95 -15.72
C PRO A 269 -1.97 -7.28 -15.38
N ILE A 270 -1.73 -8.08 -14.34
CA ILE A 270 -0.38 -8.50 -13.97
C ILE A 270 0.22 -9.40 -15.03
N ALA A 271 -0.52 -10.38 -15.55
CA ALA A 271 -0.04 -11.21 -16.64
C ALA A 271 0.31 -10.38 -17.89
N VAL A 272 -0.53 -9.41 -18.26
CA VAL A 272 -0.26 -8.47 -19.36
C VAL A 272 1.00 -7.65 -19.09
N SER A 273 1.17 -7.16 -17.85
CA SER A 273 2.35 -6.36 -17.49
C SER A 273 3.66 -7.13 -17.65
N LEU A 274 3.63 -8.45 -17.50
CA LEU A 274 4.81 -9.33 -17.56
C LEU A 274 5.13 -9.84 -18.97
N VAL A 275 4.30 -9.55 -19.98
CA VAL A 275 4.52 -9.98 -21.37
C VAL A 275 5.86 -9.46 -21.90
N GLY A 276 6.72 -10.36 -22.37
CA GLY A 276 8.04 -10.01 -22.89
C GLY A 276 9.14 -9.87 -21.84
N THR A 277 8.88 -10.22 -20.57
CA THR A 277 9.93 -10.31 -19.53
C THR A 277 10.68 -11.65 -19.54
N GLY A 278 10.19 -12.64 -20.29
CA GLY A 278 10.79 -13.98 -20.38
C GLY A 278 10.47 -14.90 -19.21
N VAL A 279 9.72 -14.43 -18.19
CA VAL A 279 9.31 -15.28 -17.07
C VAL A 279 8.26 -16.30 -17.50
N SER A 280 8.29 -17.46 -16.88
CA SER A 280 7.38 -18.55 -17.24
C SER A 280 5.91 -18.27 -16.87
N TRP A 281 4.99 -19.03 -17.45
CA TRP A 281 3.56 -18.91 -17.15
C TRP A 281 3.21 -19.23 -15.68
N PRO A 282 3.82 -20.23 -15.01
CA PRO A 282 3.64 -20.42 -13.57
C PRO A 282 4.02 -19.19 -12.76
N THR A 283 5.05 -18.43 -13.17
CA THR A 283 5.41 -17.16 -12.52
C THR A 283 4.36 -16.08 -12.77
N HIS A 284 3.78 -15.99 -13.97
CA HIS A 284 2.65 -15.07 -14.23
C HIS A 284 1.47 -15.36 -13.31
N LEU A 285 1.10 -16.64 -13.15
CA LEU A 285 0.01 -17.05 -12.28
C LEU A 285 0.32 -16.78 -10.81
N LEU A 286 1.55 -17.03 -10.35
CA LEU A 286 1.94 -16.78 -8.97
C LEU A 286 1.93 -15.29 -8.65
N LEU A 287 2.57 -14.45 -9.48
CA LEU A 287 2.61 -13.00 -9.30
C LEU A 287 1.22 -12.36 -9.46
N GLY A 288 0.41 -12.89 -10.37
CA GLY A 288 -0.98 -12.49 -10.56
C GLY A 288 -1.84 -12.85 -9.35
N TRP A 289 -1.76 -14.08 -8.83
CA TRP A 289 -2.56 -14.49 -7.68
C TRP A 289 -2.11 -13.82 -6.39
N PHE A 290 -0.79 -13.75 -6.12
CA PHE A 290 -0.27 -13.16 -4.89
C PHE A 290 -0.14 -11.65 -4.97
N GLY A 291 -1.29 -10.98 -4.91
CA GLY A 291 -1.42 -9.57 -4.60
C GLY A 291 -2.53 -9.35 -3.58
N PRO A 292 -2.42 -9.92 -2.37
CA PRO A 292 -3.47 -9.84 -1.36
C PRO A 292 -3.77 -8.38 -1.02
N ARG A 293 -5.06 -8.03 -0.93
CA ARG A 293 -5.50 -6.73 -0.38
C ARG A 293 -5.36 -6.77 1.13
N GLY A 294 -4.87 -5.68 1.72
CA GLY A 294 -4.58 -5.63 3.15
C GLY A 294 -4.78 -4.25 3.77
N LEU A 295 -3.84 -3.85 4.61
CA LEU A 295 -4.03 -2.74 5.54
C LEU A 295 -4.32 -1.41 4.82
N ALA A 296 -3.58 -1.09 3.76
CA ALA A 296 -3.74 0.16 3.02
C ALA A 296 -5.17 0.35 2.49
N SER A 297 -5.80 -0.70 1.97
CA SER A 297 -7.20 -0.62 1.50
C SER A 297 -8.18 -0.32 2.64
N ILE A 298 -7.98 -0.91 3.83
CA ILE A 298 -8.78 -0.60 5.02
C ILE A 298 -8.57 0.86 5.44
N LEU A 299 -7.31 1.30 5.46
CA LEU A 299 -6.97 2.65 5.90
C LEU A 299 -7.42 3.73 4.90
N PHE A 300 -7.39 3.45 3.59
CA PHE A 300 -7.96 4.31 2.56
C PHE A 300 -9.48 4.35 2.61
N ALA A 301 -10.14 3.24 2.97
CA ALA A 301 -11.56 3.22 3.26
C ALA A 301 -11.92 4.17 4.41
N LEU A 302 -11.01 4.42 5.36
CA LEU A 302 -11.22 5.38 6.43
C LEU A 302 -11.13 6.84 5.98
N LEU A 303 -10.33 7.14 4.96
CA LEU A 303 -10.35 8.46 4.33
C LEU A 303 -11.73 8.78 3.73
N ILE A 304 -12.48 7.75 3.30
CA ILE A 304 -13.88 7.86 2.85
C ILE A 304 -14.85 8.00 4.03
N LEU A 305 -14.46 7.51 5.22
CA LEU A 305 -15.26 7.61 6.45
C LEU A 305 -15.14 8.98 7.13
N GLY A 306 -14.21 9.86 6.72
CA GLY A 306 -13.97 11.16 7.35
C GLY A 306 -15.15 12.15 7.28
N GLU A 307 -14.91 13.39 7.72
CA GLU A 307 -15.94 14.41 8.02
C GLU A 307 -16.91 14.77 6.87
N HIS A 308 -16.61 14.39 5.63
CA HIS A 308 -17.40 14.73 4.45
C HIS A 308 -18.26 13.55 3.99
N GLU A 309 -19.53 13.81 3.65
CA GLU A 309 -20.43 12.78 3.12
C GLU A 309 -20.03 12.40 1.69
N VAL A 310 -19.24 11.34 1.56
CA VAL A 310 -18.93 10.76 0.24
C VAL A 310 -20.17 10.01 -0.30
N PRO A 311 -20.67 10.32 -1.51
CA PRO A 311 -21.75 9.55 -2.14
C PRO A 311 -21.42 8.06 -2.24
N TYR A 312 -22.41 7.19 -1.97
CA TYR A 312 -22.30 5.73 -2.01
C TYR A 312 -21.27 5.13 -1.03
N ARG A 313 -21.02 5.84 0.08
CA ARG A 313 -20.09 5.44 1.13
C ARG A 313 -20.34 4.01 1.62
N SER A 314 -21.57 3.61 1.88
CA SER A 314 -21.88 2.28 2.39
C SER A 314 -21.46 1.17 1.41
N GLU A 315 -21.71 1.34 0.11
CA GLU A 315 -21.31 0.39 -0.92
C GLU A 315 -19.79 0.30 -1.06
N LEU A 316 -19.09 1.44 -1.10
CA LEU A 316 -17.63 1.50 -1.21
C LEU A 316 -16.95 0.80 -0.03
N LEU A 317 -17.42 1.06 1.19
CA LEU A 317 -16.90 0.45 2.41
C LEU A 317 -17.20 -1.05 2.46
N THR A 318 -18.43 -1.44 2.15
CA THR A 318 -18.84 -2.85 2.17
C THR A 318 -18.00 -3.68 1.22
N VAL A 319 -17.86 -3.24 -0.04
CA VAL A 319 -17.03 -3.95 -1.02
C VAL A 319 -15.57 -3.99 -0.59
N THR A 320 -15.03 -2.89 -0.05
CA THR A 320 -13.63 -2.86 0.40
C THR A 320 -13.38 -3.84 1.54
N VAL A 321 -14.20 -3.82 2.59
CA VAL A 321 -14.06 -4.71 3.75
C VAL A 321 -14.25 -6.17 3.36
N VAL A 322 -15.28 -6.49 2.55
CA VAL A 322 -15.50 -7.86 2.07
C VAL A 322 -14.35 -8.34 1.19
N THR A 323 -13.82 -7.49 0.31
CA THR A 323 -12.67 -7.84 -0.53
C THR A 323 -11.42 -8.12 0.31
N VAL A 324 -11.13 -7.29 1.32
CA VAL A 324 -9.99 -7.52 2.21
C VAL A 324 -10.19 -8.79 3.03
N ALA A 325 -11.39 -9.05 3.57
CA ALA A 325 -11.68 -10.27 4.30
C ALA A 325 -11.52 -11.53 3.43
N LEU A 326 -12.07 -11.52 2.22
CA LEU A 326 -11.86 -12.60 1.24
C LEU A 326 -10.39 -12.77 0.89
N SER A 327 -9.66 -11.66 0.73
CA SER A 327 -8.22 -11.68 0.46
C SER A 327 -7.43 -12.36 1.57
N VAL A 328 -7.68 -11.99 2.83
CA VAL A 328 -7.02 -12.61 4.00
C VAL A 328 -7.28 -14.11 4.04
N LEU A 329 -8.53 -14.54 3.81
CA LEU A 329 -8.90 -15.95 3.82
C LEU A 329 -8.28 -16.74 2.66
N LEU A 330 -8.48 -16.26 1.43
CA LEU A 330 -8.07 -16.98 0.21
C LEU A 330 -6.55 -17.02 0.06
N HIS A 331 -5.87 -15.89 0.21
CA HIS A 331 -4.42 -15.85 0.09
C HIS A 331 -3.74 -16.50 1.29
N GLY A 332 -4.24 -16.29 2.52
CA GLY A 332 -3.72 -16.93 3.71
C GLY A 332 -3.79 -18.46 3.64
N ALA A 333 -4.93 -19.02 3.18
CA ALA A 333 -5.09 -20.46 3.03
C ALA A 333 -4.23 -21.06 1.89
N THR A 334 -4.01 -20.30 0.81
CA THR A 334 -3.30 -20.81 -0.39
C THR A 334 -1.79 -20.57 -0.36
N ALA A 335 -1.30 -19.59 0.40
CA ALA A 335 0.11 -19.16 0.35
C ALA A 335 1.13 -20.26 0.63
N PRO A 336 1.05 -21.04 1.73
CA PRO A 336 2.05 -22.08 2.00
C PRO A 336 2.01 -23.22 0.97
N PHE A 337 0.82 -23.55 0.47
CA PHE A 337 0.63 -24.61 -0.52
C PHE A 337 1.23 -24.20 -1.87
N LEU A 338 0.92 -23.00 -2.35
CA LEU A 338 1.40 -22.50 -3.63
C LEU A 338 2.89 -22.19 -3.59
N ALA A 339 3.44 -21.68 -2.48
CA ALA A 339 4.87 -21.49 -2.29
C ALA A 339 5.66 -22.79 -2.52
N ARG A 340 5.28 -23.87 -1.81
CA ARG A 340 5.91 -25.19 -1.97
C ARG A 340 5.74 -25.75 -3.37
N ARG A 341 4.53 -25.64 -3.94
CA ARG A 341 4.23 -26.20 -5.27
C ARG A 341 4.98 -25.48 -6.39
N TYR A 342 5.14 -24.17 -6.25
CA TYR A 342 5.91 -23.33 -7.16
C TYR A 342 7.41 -23.56 -6.99
N GLY A 343 7.92 -23.61 -5.76
CA GLY A 343 9.34 -23.89 -5.49
C GLY A 343 9.78 -25.27 -6.01
N ALA A 344 8.96 -26.31 -5.80
CA ALA A 344 9.22 -27.64 -6.36
C ALA A 344 9.18 -27.66 -7.90
N TRP A 345 8.44 -26.74 -8.52
CA TRP A 345 8.45 -26.57 -9.97
C TRP A 345 9.70 -25.80 -10.42
N ALA A 346 10.03 -24.69 -9.77
CA ALA A 346 11.19 -23.85 -10.08
C ALA A 346 12.51 -24.64 -9.96
N ALA A 347 12.63 -25.51 -8.96
CA ALA A 347 13.80 -26.39 -8.79
C ALA A 347 14.04 -27.37 -9.96
N ARG A 348 13.04 -27.59 -10.83
CA ARG A 348 13.16 -28.45 -12.02
C ARG A 348 13.44 -27.68 -13.30
N VAL A 349 13.41 -26.35 -13.27
CA VAL A 349 13.55 -25.51 -14.45
C VAL A 349 14.91 -24.84 -14.42
N ASP A 350 15.76 -25.19 -15.38
CA ASP A 350 17.09 -24.62 -15.51
C ASP A 350 17.09 -23.41 -16.46
N GLY A 351 17.90 -22.39 -16.17
CA GLY A 351 18.06 -21.20 -17.02
C GLY A 351 16.82 -20.29 -17.20
N ALA A 352 15.75 -20.46 -16.41
CA ALA A 352 14.57 -19.60 -16.51
C ALA A 352 14.84 -18.15 -16.06
N ALA A 353 14.12 -17.19 -16.64
CA ALA A 353 14.30 -15.77 -16.33
C ALA A 353 14.05 -15.47 -14.83
N GLU A 354 13.09 -16.14 -14.20
CA GLU A 354 12.83 -16.05 -12.76
C GLU A 354 13.98 -16.53 -11.85
N MET A 355 14.96 -17.28 -12.38
CA MET A 355 16.13 -17.76 -11.65
C MET A 355 17.36 -16.85 -11.80
N MET A 356 17.27 -15.78 -12.63
CA MET A 356 18.37 -14.83 -12.77
C MET A 356 18.72 -14.17 -11.43
N PRO A 357 20.00 -13.87 -11.18
CA PRO A 357 20.43 -13.19 -9.97
C PRO A 357 19.64 -11.90 -9.77
N ALA A 358 19.20 -11.65 -8.54
CA ALA A 358 18.55 -10.41 -8.13
C ALA A 358 19.05 -10.02 -6.75
N THR A 359 19.24 -8.72 -6.54
CA THR A 359 19.63 -8.18 -5.24
C THR A 359 18.51 -8.45 -4.22
N GLU A 360 18.84 -9.10 -3.11
CA GLU A 360 17.88 -9.38 -2.03
C GLU A 360 17.76 -8.14 -1.14
N MET A 361 16.61 -7.47 -1.18
CA MET A 361 16.27 -6.39 -0.24
C MET A 361 15.62 -6.96 1.02
N PRO A 362 15.71 -6.24 2.17
CA PRO A 362 15.01 -6.64 3.39
C PRO A 362 13.53 -6.89 3.11
N LEU A 363 13.00 -7.99 3.63
CA LEU A 363 11.58 -8.31 3.53
C LEU A 363 10.78 -7.31 4.37
N ARG A 364 9.54 -6.99 3.95
CA ARG A 364 8.60 -6.17 4.75
C ARG A 364 8.39 -6.71 6.18
N HIS A 365 8.62 -8.02 6.38
CA HIS A 365 8.61 -8.73 7.66
C HIS A 365 9.76 -9.74 7.78
N GLY A 366 10.95 -9.29 8.17
CA GLY A 366 12.12 -10.16 8.30
C GLY A 366 12.30 -10.72 9.71
N GLU A 367 12.03 -12.00 9.92
CA GLU A 367 12.51 -12.71 11.11
C GLU A 367 14.04 -12.75 11.13
N VAL A 368 14.58 -12.48 12.32
CA VAL A 368 15.98 -12.64 12.71
C VAL A 368 16.45 -14.04 12.33
N ARG A 369 17.38 -14.15 11.37
CA ARG A 369 18.27 -15.30 11.31
C ARG A 369 19.03 -15.36 12.64
N ARG A 370 18.64 -16.27 13.52
CA ARG A 370 19.49 -16.75 14.61
C ARG A 370 20.44 -17.80 14.09
#